data_AF-A0A6B2V1C3-F1
#
_entry.id   AF-A0A6B2V1C3-F1
#
_cell.length_a   1.000
_cell.length_b   1.000
_cell.length_c   1.000
_cell.angle_alpha   90.00
_cell.angle_beta   90.00
_cell.angle_gamma   90.00
#
_symmetry.space_group_name_H-M   'P 1'
#
loop_
_entity.id
_entity.type
_entity.pdbx_description
1 polymer ?
#
loop_
_entity_poly.entity_id
_entity_poly.type
_entity_poly.pdbx_seq_one_letter_code
_entity_poly.pdbx_strand_id
1 'polypeptide(L)'
;MDAADPEDDLRRLLNEWDPIGVADLVQDEYDCLITPLLDRLKREAGRTELREFLSHELTDHFGLDHPYDVDGMADRLTVWWTSTHPQI
;
A
#
# COMPACT_ATOMS: atom_id res chain seq x y z
N MET A 1 1.91 -23.31 8.55
CA MET A 1 1.75 -21.85 8.70
C MET A 1 1.21 -21.42 7.36
N ASP A 2 -0.10 -21.24 7.28
CA ASP A 2 -0.68 -20.68 6.05
C ASP A 2 0.03 -19.36 5.80
N ALA A 3 0.64 -19.21 4.62
CA ALA A 3 1.16 -17.92 4.22
C ALA A 3 -0.02 -16.96 4.29
N ALA A 4 0.10 -15.90 5.10
CA ALA A 4 -0.93 -14.88 5.16
C ALA A 4 -1.27 -14.43 3.73
N ASP A 5 -2.55 -14.26 3.43
CA ASP A 5 -2.99 -13.79 2.13
C ASP A 5 -2.29 -12.46 1.83
N PRO A 6 -1.62 -12.28 0.67
CA PRO A 6 -1.02 -11.00 0.30
C PRO A 6 -1.98 -9.82 0.43
N GLU A 7 -3.28 -10.04 0.28
CA GLU A 7 -4.31 -9.02 0.53
C GLU A 7 -4.41 -8.64 2.01
N ASP A 8 -4.43 -9.61 2.93
CA ASP A 8 -4.51 -9.38 4.37
C ASP A 8 -3.25 -8.71 4.91
N ASP A 9 -2.08 -9.11 4.44
CA ASP A 9 -0.82 -8.49 4.79
C ASP A 9 -0.74 -7.04 4.27
N LEU A 10 -1.18 -6.80 3.03
CA LEU A 10 -1.22 -5.46 2.47
C LEU A 10 -2.23 -4.57 3.19
N ARG A 11 -3.41 -5.09 3.52
CA ARG A 11 -4.41 -4.38 4.34
C ARG A 11 -3.81 -3.94 5.67
N ARG A 12 -3.09 -4.82 6.36
CA ARG A 12 -2.38 -4.48 7.60
C ARG A 12 -1.38 -3.35 7.40
N LEU A 13 -0.56 -3.41 6.36
CA LEU A 13 0.42 -2.36 6.07
C LEU A 13 -0.24 -0.99 5.81
N LEU A 14 -1.38 -0.97 5.11
CA LEU A 14 -2.14 0.25 4.83
C LEU A 14 -2.82 0.80 6.09
N ASN A 15 -3.44 -0.06 6.91
CA ASN A 15 -4.03 0.32 8.19
C ASN A 15 -2.98 0.78 9.22
N GLU A 16 -1.72 0.34 9.12
CA GLU A 16 -0.64 0.87 9.96
C GLU A 16 -0.12 2.23 9.48
N TRP A 17 -0.26 2.54 8.18
CA TRP A 17 0.11 3.84 7.62
C TRP A 17 -0.97 4.90 7.90
N ASP A 18 -2.24 4.50 7.80
CA ASP A 18 -3.43 5.26 8.20
C ASP A 18 -3.42 6.76 7.87
N PRO A 19 -3.24 7.16 6.60
CA PRO A 19 -3.18 8.57 6.22
C PRO A 19 -4.47 9.35 6.50
N ILE A 20 -5.61 8.67 6.65
CA ILE A 20 -6.90 9.30 6.96
C ILE A 20 -7.13 9.35 8.49
N GLY A 21 -6.55 8.43 9.26
CA GLY A 21 -6.69 8.37 10.71
C GLY A 21 -7.94 7.60 11.16
N VAL A 22 -8.41 6.64 10.36
CA VAL A 22 -9.67 5.91 10.58
C VAL A 22 -9.47 4.41 10.77
N ALA A 23 -8.23 3.91 10.75
CA ALA A 23 -7.96 2.49 10.91
C ALA A 23 -8.56 1.92 12.21
N ASP A 24 -8.55 2.66 13.32
CA ASP A 24 -9.18 2.24 14.59
C ASP A 24 -10.72 2.15 14.53
N LEU A 25 -11.36 2.73 13.51
CA LEU A 25 -12.81 2.77 13.34
C LEU A 25 -13.30 1.78 12.28
N VAL A 26 -12.58 1.71 11.16
CA VAL A 26 -12.91 0.88 9.98
C VAL A 26 -11.62 0.31 9.41
N GLN A 27 -11.61 -1.00 9.19
CA GLN A 27 -10.40 -1.74 8.76
C GLN A 27 -10.33 -1.92 7.24
N ASP A 28 -11.39 -1.60 6.52
CA ASP A 28 -11.58 -1.80 5.08
C ASP A 28 -11.48 -0.49 4.28
N GLU A 29 -11.22 0.65 4.93
CA GLU A 29 -11.13 1.96 4.27
C GLU A 29 -10.14 1.95 3.10
N TYR A 30 -9.01 1.26 3.26
CA TYR A 30 -7.94 1.20 2.26
C TYR A 30 -8.05 0.03 1.29
N ASP A 31 -9.11 -0.77 1.36
CA ASP A 31 -9.25 -1.99 0.53
C ASP A 31 -9.28 -1.68 -0.97
N CYS A 32 -9.75 -0.48 -1.34
CA CYS A 32 -9.74 0.00 -2.72
C CYS A 32 -8.31 0.09 -3.31
N LEU A 33 -7.29 0.26 -2.48
CA LEU A 33 -5.88 0.34 -2.89
C LEU A 33 -5.22 -1.04 -3.04
N ILE A 34 -5.78 -2.08 -2.42
CA ILE A 34 -5.15 -3.40 -2.33
C ILE A 34 -4.96 -4.01 -3.72
N THR A 35 -6.04 -4.16 -4.48
CA THR A 35 -5.96 -4.79 -5.82
C THR A 35 -5.03 -4.02 -6.77
N PRO A 36 -5.17 -2.67 -6.92
CA PRO A 36 -4.28 -1.91 -7.79
C PRO A 36 -2.79 -1.95 -7.37
N LEU A 37 -2.49 -2.03 -6.07
CA LEU A 37 -1.11 -2.15 -5.58
C LEU A 37 -0.54 -3.54 -5.86
N LEU A 38 -1.29 -4.60 -5.56
CA LEU A 38 -0.85 -5.98 -5.84
C LEU A 38 -0.59 -6.19 -7.33
N ASP A 39 -1.45 -5.67 -8.21
CA ASP A 39 -1.26 -5.78 -9.66
C ASP A 39 0.00 -5.08 -10.15
N ARG A 40 0.34 -3.92 -9.56
CA ARG A 40 1.59 -3.21 -9.84
C ARG A 40 2.80 -4.00 -9.35
N LEU A 41 2.76 -4.49 -8.11
CA LEU A 41 3.84 -5.29 -7.53
C LEU A 41 4.09 -6.59 -8.30
N LYS A 42 3.03 -7.29 -8.72
CA LYS A 42 3.11 -8.48 -9.60
C LYS A 42 3.73 -8.19 -10.97
N ARG A 43 3.62 -6.94 -11.44
CA ARG A 43 4.24 -6.44 -12.68
C ARG A 43 5.62 -5.82 -12.44
N GLU A 44 6.19 -6.02 -11.25
CA GLU A 44 7.50 -5.50 -10.84
C GLU A 44 7.58 -3.97 -10.85
N ALA A 45 6.47 -3.30 -10.53
CA ALA A 45 6.47 -1.85 -10.35
C ALA A 45 7.52 -1.43 -9.30
N GLY A 46 8.36 -0.48 -9.69
CA GLY A 46 9.38 0.06 -8.80
C GLY A 46 8.82 1.12 -7.84
N ARG A 47 9.65 1.50 -6.87
CA ARG A 47 9.39 2.55 -5.87
C ARG A 47 8.73 3.82 -6.44
N THR A 48 9.23 4.33 -7.58
CA THR A 48 8.71 5.56 -8.18
C THR A 48 7.25 5.43 -8.61
N GLU A 49 6.89 4.32 -9.26
CA GLU A 49 5.52 4.07 -9.72
C GLU A 49 4.56 3.90 -8.53
N LEU A 50 5.00 3.18 -7.49
CA LEU A 50 4.21 3.01 -6.26
C LEU A 50 3.96 4.35 -5.57
N ARG A 51 5.00 5.19 -5.45
CA ARG A 51 4.89 6.53 -4.86
C ARG A 51 3.91 7.42 -5.63
N GLU A 52 4.02 7.45 -6.95
CA GLU A 52 3.14 8.24 -7.82
C GLU A 52 1.69 7.80 -7.70
N PHE A 53 1.45 6.48 -7.68
CA PHE A 53 0.13 5.92 -7.45
C PHE A 53 -0.43 6.33 -6.08
N LEU A 54 0.32 6.11 -5.00
CA LEU A 54 -0.12 6.47 -3.65
C LEU A 54 -0.43 7.97 -3.53
N SER A 55 0.44 8.83 -4.08
CA SER A 55 0.22 10.28 -4.06
C SER A 55 -1.05 10.69 -4.82
N HIS A 56 -1.31 10.06 -5.97
CA HIS A 56 -2.52 10.33 -6.75
C HIS A 56 -3.78 9.91 -6.01
N GLU A 57 -3.82 8.71 -5.44
CA GLU A 57 -4.99 8.23 -4.69
C GLU A 57 -5.26 9.10 -3.46
N LEU A 58 -4.22 9.46 -2.68
CA LEU A 58 -4.41 10.34 -1.53
C LEU A 58 -4.99 11.70 -1.92
N THR A 59 -4.51 12.29 -3.02
CA THR A 59 -4.92 13.65 -3.42
C THR A 59 -6.25 13.64 -4.14
N ASP A 60 -6.40 12.81 -5.17
CA ASP A 60 -7.50 12.89 -6.13
C ASP A 60 -8.69 12.02 -5.72
N HIS A 61 -8.45 10.89 -5.03
CA HIS A 61 -9.50 9.98 -4.59
C HIS A 61 -9.94 10.26 -3.15
N PHE A 62 -8.98 10.41 -2.22
CA PHE A 62 -9.30 10.71 -0.81
C PHE A 62 -9.40 12.21 -0.50
N GLY A 63 -8.99 13.09 -1.42
CA GLY A 63 -9.10 14.54 -1.24
C GLY A 63 -8.16 15.13 -0.19
N LEU A 64 -7.05 14.44 0.09
CA LEU A 64 -6.09 14.82 1.12
C LEU A 64 -5.01 15.76 0.55
N ASP A 65 -4.68 16.82 1.27
CA ASP A 65 -3.79 17.91 0.84
C ASP A 65 -2.51 18.05 1.69
N HIS A 66 -2.36 17.22 2.72
CA HIS A 66 -1.22 17.25 3.65
C HIS A 66 -0.03 16.41 3.14
N PRO A 67 1.20 16.68 3.60
CA PRO A 67 2.35 15.87 3.25
C PRO A 67 2.28 14.51 3.99
N TYR A 68 1.88 13.46 3.29
CA TYR A 68 1.96 12.07 3.76
C TYR A 68 3.29 11.45 3.36
N ASP A 69 3.79 10.51 4.17
CA ASP A 69 5.02 9.77 3.88
C ASP A 69 4.80 8.70 2.79
N VAL A 70 4.46 9.15 1.58
CA VAL A 70 4.29 8.29 0.40
C VAL A 70 5.59 7.66 -0.04
N ASP A 71 6.72 8.33 0.18
CA ASP A 71 8.06 7.82 -0.11
C ASP A 71 8.40 6.65 0.82
N GLY A 72 8.23 6.82 2.14
CA GLY A 72 8.45 5.77 3.12
C GLY A 72 7.50 4.59 2.94
N MET A 73 6.23 4.84 2.59
CA MET A 73 5.28 3.77 2.30
C MET A 73 5.64 3.01 1.02
N ALA A 74 6.06 3.69 -0.05
CA ALA A 74 6.51 3.03 -1.28
C ALA A 74 7.76 2.16 -1.05
N ASP A 75 8.72 2.64 -0.24
CA ASP A 75 9.89 1.87 0.19
C ASP A 75 9.47 0.62 0.99
N ARG A 76 8.56 0.80 1.94
CA ARG A 76 8.01 -0.28 2.77
C ARG A 76 7.34 -1.36 1.92
N LEU A 77 6.51 -0.99 0.96
CA LEU A 77 5.84 -1.91 0.03
C LEU A 77 6.85 -2.70 -0.81
N THR A 78 7.89 -2.03 -1.33
CA THR A 78 8.93 -2.67 -2.13
C THR A 78 9.69 -3.72 -1.31
N VAL A 79 10.07 -3.37 -0.07
CA VAL A 79 10.76 -4.29 0.84
C VAL A 79 9.88 -5.48 1.22
N TRP A 80 8.61 -5.22 1.56
CA TRP A 80 7.66 -6.28 1.91
C TRP A 80 7.46 -7.26 0.75
N TRP A 81 7.23 -6.75 -0.47
CA TRP A 81 6.99 -7.58 -1.66
C TRP A 81 8.18 -8.48 -1.97
N THR A 82 9.39 -7.91 -2.01
CA THR A 82 10.61 -8.67 -2.31
C THR A 82 10.99 -9.69 -1.22
N SER A 83 10.66 -9.41 0.03
CA SER A 83 10.91 -10.34 1.16
C SER A 83 9.94 -11.52 1.18
N THR A 84 8.71 -11.33 0.69
CA THR A 84 7.65 -12.36 0.67
C THR A 84 7.63 -13.14 -0.64
N HIS A 85 8.07 -12.53 -1.74
CA HIS A 85 8.11 -13.11 -3.08
C HIS A 85 9.52 -12.98 -3.68
N PRO A 86 10.51 -13.73 -3.17
CA PRO A 86 11.85 -13.71 -3.74
C PRO A 86 11.79 -14.18 -5.20
N GLN A 87 12.32 -13.34 -6.10
CA GLN A 87 12.50 -13.66 -7.50
C GLN A 87 13.32 -14.96 -7.62
N ILE A 88 12.76 -15.99 -8.27
CA ILE A 88 13.42 -17.30 -8.50
C ILE A 88 14.40 -17.18 -9.66
#